data_AF-A0A8H4V5V3-F1
#
_entry.id   AF-A0A8H4V5V3-F1
#
_cell.length_a   1.000
_cell.length_b   1.000
_cell.length_c   1.000
_cell.angle_alpha   90.00
_cell.angle_beta   90.00
_cell.angle_gamma   90.00
#
_symmetry.space_group_name_H-M   'P 1'
#
loop_
_entity.id
_entity.type
_entity.pdbx_description
1 polymer ?
#
loop_
_entity_poly.entity_id
_entity_poly.type
_entity_poly.pdbx_seq_one_letter_code
_entity_poly.pdbx_strand_id
1 'polypeptide(L)'
;MCPLPKKRKPDEANTPAAIGPKPISDNSHLGSLFPPATSDLSFVCNGHDFKVHKAIVVRHSAVIRAAVEGNFLEARTNTIRMDSFQPMTVRSLVDFMYTRVYPWSESRRRPRVLDFDSAGASLPGNRPVLPGILPAPPETPTPRLAPATERIMEHICVNSIADYYAMPALVKLANHRIRAIVLPTPDAETDRSWVPNIVPIVQAAISMTGDEQLLKELAAGFSLDPGTQADPGRFRHLEVVPAFCTHVIQACIFTINTMSVDMAKADGDLADLREKYRHGMSTKGLIMRDQDLAINRHRIALSRLNRTDACAGCSTLFPCIIHPNALSLHCLNCGRQHALAEGS
;
A
#
# COMPACT_ATOMS: atom_id res chain seq x y z
N MET A 1 -42.03 -51.42 -1.60
CA MET A 1 -41.73 -50.28 -2.50
C MET A 1 -42.15 -49.03 -1.77
N CYS A 2 -41.35 -48.02 -1.46
CA CYS A 2 -40.09 -47.52 -2.04
C CYS A 2 -39.25 -46.81 -0.95
N PRO A 3 -37.96 -46.55 -1.22
CA PRO A 3 -36.93 -46.31 -0.21
C PRO A 3 -36.77 -44.85 0.21
N LEU A 4 -36.24 -44.66 1.43
CA LEU A 4 -35.76 -43.38 1.96
C LEU A 4 -34.59 -42.83 1.12
N PRO A 5 -34.56 -41.52 0.80
CA PRO A 5 -33.46 -40.91 0.08
C PRO A 5 -32.23 -40.69 0.98
N LYS A 6 -31.07 -40.99 0.40
CA LYS A 6 -29.73 -40.85 0.99
C LYS A 6 -29.38 -39.37 1.23
N LYS A 7 -28.77 -39.08 2.39
CA LYS A 7 -28.17 -37.77 2.72
C LYS A 7 -27.13 -37.39 1.65
N ARG A 8 -27.32 -36.24 0.99
CA ARG A 8 -26.28 -35.57 0.19
C ARG A 8 -25.29 -34.87 1.14
N LYS A 9 -24.01 -34.92 0.79
CA LYS A 9 -22.94 -34.15 1.44
C LYS A 9 -23.24 -32.64 1.32
N PRO A 10 -22.83 -31.79 2.28
CA PRO A 10 -22.88 -30.35 2.09
C PRO A 10 -21.87 -29.96 1.01
N ASP A 11 -22.37 -29.31 -0.03
CA ASP A 11 -21.58 -28.67 -1.06
C ASP A 11 -20.72 -27.56 -0.44
N GLU A 12 -19.48 -27.44 -0.92
CA GLU A 12 -18.57 -26.33 -0.65
C GLU A 12 -19.31 -25.00 -0.82
N ALA A 13 -19.43 -24.26 0.28
CA ALA A 13 -19.88 -22.89 0.27
C ALA A 13 -18.85 -22.07 -0.53
N ASN A 14 -19.21 -21.78 -1.77
CA ASN A 14 -18.59 -20.80 -2.63
C ASN A 14 -18.58 -19.44 -1.92
N THR A 15 -17.43 -19.06 -1.38
CA THR A 15 -17.18 -17.75 -0.78
C THR A 15 -17.46 -16.65 -1.82
N PRO A 16 -18.34 -15.67 -1.55
CA PRO A 16 -18.54 -14.57 -2.48
C PRO A 16 -17.25 -13.75 -2.54
N ALA A 17 -16.60 -13.81 -3.70
CA ALA A 17 -15.48 -12.94 -4.04
C ALA A 17 -15.90 -11.49 -3.78
N ALA A 18 -15.15 -10.81 -2.91
CA ALA A 18 -15.29 -9.39 -2.66
C ALA A 18 -15.14 -8.66 -4.01
N ILE A 19 -16.25 -8.19 -4.55
CA ILE A 19 -16.28 -7.26 -5.68
C ILE A 19 -15.77 -5.93 -5.11
N GLY A 20 -14.45 -5.76 -5.11
CA GLY A 20 -13.84 -4.46 -4.95
C GLY A 20 -14.34 -3.53 -6.07
N PRO A 21 -14.50 -2.23 -5.80
CA PRO A 21 -14.95 -1.29 -6.82
C PRO A 21 -13.98 -1.34 -8.01
N LYS A 22 -14.50 -1.77 -9.17
CA LYS A 22 -13.79 -1.77 -10.44
C LYS A 22 -13.37 -0.31 -10.74
N PRO A 23 -12.10 -0.05 -11.09
CA PRO A 23 -11.67 1.30 -11.44
C PRO A 23 -12.53 1.81 -12.60
N ILE A 24 -13.10 3.00 -12.41
CA ILE A 24 -13.90 3.69 -13.42
C ILE A 24 -12.98 3.93 -14.63
N SER A 25 -13.48 3.51 -15.80
CA SER A 25 -12.86 3.58 -17.13
C SER A 25 -11.89 4.75 -17.36
N ASP A 26 -10.76 4.44 -18.01
CA ASP A 26 -9.82 5.41 -18.57
C ASP A 26 -10.55 6.45 -19.43
N ASN A 27 -10.65 7.68 -18.92
CA ASN A 27 -11.23 8.82 -19.63
C ASN A 27 -10.23 9.44 -20.64
N SER A 28 -9.20 8.70 -21.05
CA SER A 28 -8.20 9.13 -22.04
C SER A 28 -8.84 9.51 -23.39
N HIS A 29 -10.00 8.91 -23.70
CA HIS A 29 -10.77 9.16 -24.93
C HIS A 29 -11.49 10.51 -24.98
N LEU A 30 -11.74 11.18 -23.85
CA LEU A 30 -12.42 12.49 -23.84
C LEU A 30 -11.50 13.61 -24.39
N GLY A 31 -10.19 13.49 -24.22
CA GLY A 31 -9.23 14.44 -24.80
C GLY A 31 -9.20 14.41 -26.33
N SER A 32 -9.41 13.24 -26.94
CA SER A 32 -9.50 13.08 -28.40
C SER A 32 -10.88 13.42 -28.97
N LEU A 33 -11.93 13.41 -28.15
CA LEU A 33 -13.31 13.63 -28.59
C LEU A 33 -13.64 15.12 -28.81
N PHE A 34 -12.85 16.03 -28.23
CA PHE A 34 -13.13 17.47 -28.23
C PHE A 34 -11.95 18.27 -28.80
N PRO A 35 -11.91 18.50 -30.13
CA PRO A 35 -10.88 19.30 -30.78
C PRO A 35 -10.84 20.74 -30.25
N PRO A 36 -9.68 21.42 -30.23
CA PRO A 36 -9.60 22.83 -29.85
C PRO A 36 -10.49 23.75 -30.70
N ALA A 37 -10.77 23.36 -31.95
CA ALA A 37 -11.60 24.13 -32.89
C ALA A 37 -13.07 24.26 -32.45
N THR A 38 -13.56 23.39 -31.55
CA THR A 38 -14.93 23.46 -31.03
C THR A 38 -15.02 24.17 -29.68
N SER A 39 -13.92 24.77 -29.20
CA SER A 39 -13.89 25.48 -27.93
C SER A 39 -14.72 26.76 -27.96
N ASP A 40 -15.48 26.97 -26.89
CA ASP A 40 -16.39 28.11 -26.69
C ASP A 40 -16.01 28.94 -25.44
N LEU A 41 -14.85 28.64 -24.83
CA LEU A 41 -14.29 29.32 -23.67
C LEU A 41 -12.75 29.22 -23.68
N SER A 42 -12.09 30.27 -23.19
CA SER A 42 -10.63 30.31 -23.05
C SER A 42 -10.23 30.60 -21.60
N PHE A 43 -9.36 29.78 -21.01
CA PHE A 43 -8.63 30.19 -19.81
C PHE A 43 -7.33 30.86 -20.23
N VAL A 44 -7.05 32.04 -19.69
CA VAL A 44 -5.84 32.81 -20.02
C VAL A 44 -5.00 32.93 -18.76
N CYS A 45 -3.73 32.56 -18.84
CA CYS A 45 -2.83 32.56 -17.69
C CYS A 45 -1.43 32.98 -18.16
N ASN A 46 -0.97 34.16 -17.73
CA ASN A 46 0.37 34.69 -18.00
C ASN A 46 0.76 34.65 -19.49
N GLY A 47 -0.20 35.00 -20.37
CA GLY A 47 -0.01 35.00 -21.83
C GLY A 47 -0.21 33.64 -22.51
N HIS A 48 -0.56 32.59 -21.76
CA HIS A 48 -0.92 31.29 -22.31
C HIS A 48 -2.43 31.10 -22.39
N ASP A 49 -2.90 30.69 -23.56
CA ASP A 49 -4.29 30.37 -23.84
C ASP A 49 -4.55 28.86 -23.72
N PHE A 50 -5.58 28.51 -22.93
CA PHE A 50 -6.09 27.15 -22.81
C PHE A 50 -7.53 27.13 -23.32
N LYS A 51 -7.71 26.59 -24.53
CA LYS A 51 -9.02 26.45 -25.18
C LYS A 51 -9.79 25.28 -24.55
N VAL A 52 -10.98 25.57 -24.03
CA VAL A 52 -11.81 24.63 -23.27
C VAL A 52 -13.28 24.70 -23.69
N HIS A 53 -14.07 23.70 -23.29
CA HIS A 53 -15.50 23.63 -23.59
C HIS A 53 -16.34 23.94 -22.36
N LYS A 54 -17.22 24.95 -22.41
CA LYS A 54 -18.14 25.32 -21.33
C LYS A 54 -18.90 24.11 -20.83
N ALA A 55 -19.49 23.33 -21.74
CA ALA A 55 -20.29 22.14 -21.45
C ALA A 55 -19.57 21.10 -20.58
N ILE A 56 -18.22 21.09 -20.59
CA ILE A 56 -17.38 20.24 -19.76
C ILE A 56 -17.05 20.98 -18.46
N VAL A 57 -16.38 22.14 -18.55
CA VAL A 57 -15.76 22.77 -17.38
C VAL A 57 -16.77 23.25 -16.33
N VAL A 58 -17.97 23.70 -16.73
CA VAL A 58 -19.00 24.18 -15.79
C VAL A 58 -19.55 23.06 -14.90
N ARG A 59 -19.46 21.80 -15.33
CA ARG A 59 -19.90 20.66 -14.51
C ARG A 59 -18.93 20.38 -13.36
N HIS A 60 -17.68 20.81 -13.49
CA HIS A 60 -16.62 20.51 -12.54
C HIS A 60 -16.42 21.59 -11.48
N SER A 61 -16.77 22.85 -11.79
CA SER A 61 -16.59 23.99 -10.88
C SER A 61 -17.83 24.87 -10.84
N ALA A 62 -18.40 25.04 -9.65
CA ALA A 62 -19.50 25.98 -9.42
C ALA A 62 -19.06 27.43 -9.63
N VAL A 63 -17.80 27.76 -9.31
CA VAL A 63 -17.22 29.09 -9.52
C VAL A 63 -17.13 29.42 -11.00
N ILE A 64 -16.59 28.50 -11.82
CA ILE A 64 -16.51 28.68 -13.27
C ILE A 64 -17.90 28.77 -13.88
N ARG A 65 -18.85 27.94 -13.42
CA ARG A 65 -20.24 28.00 -13.85
C ARG A 65 -20.85 29.38 -13.61
N ALA A 66 -20.73 29.89 -12.39
CA ALA A 66 -21.23 31.22 -12.04
C ALA A 66 -20.55 32.33 -12.87
N ALA A 67 -19.26 32.20 -13.17
CA ALA A 67 -18.53 33.18 -13.97
C ALA A 67 -19.02 33.23 -15.43
N VAL A 68 -19.33 32.07 -16.04
CA VAL A 68 -19.72 32.01 -17.46
C VAL A 68 -21.23 32.08 -17.71
N GLU A 69 -22.06 31.74 -16.73
CA GLU A 69 -23.52 31.84 -16.81
C GLU A 69 -24.06 33.15 -16.19
N GLY A 70 -23.26 33.83 -15.37
CA GLY A 70 -23.61 35.10 -14.75
C GLY A 70 -23.47 36.31 -15.69
N ASN A 71 -23.69 37.51 -15.14
CA ASN A 71 -23.58 38.77 -15.88
C ASN A 71 -22.18 39.41 -15.79
N PHE A 72 -21.14 38.60 -15.62
CA PHE A 72 -19.77 39.07 -15.45
C PHE A 72 -19.04 39.26 -16.80
N LEU A 73 -17.83 39.82 -16.75
CA LEU A 73 -17.01 40.06 -17.94
C LEU A 73 -16.68 38.73 -18.65
N GLU A 74 -16.47 37.67 -17.87
CA GLU A 74 -16.12 36.33 -18.30
C GLU A 74 -17.21 35.71 -19.19
N ALA A 75 -18.49 35.90 -18.84
CA ALA A 75 -19.63 35.44 -19.63
C ALA A 75 -19.74 36.17 -20.98
N ARG A 76 -19.37 37.45 -21.04
CA ARG A 76 -19.41 38.27 -22.27
C ARG A 76 -18.21 38.01 -23.18
N THR A 77 -17.04 37.83 -22.59
CA THR A 77 -15.77 37.68 -23.32
C THR A 77 -15.41 36.23 -23.61
N ASN A 78 -16.13 35.27 -23.01
CA ASN A 78 -15.79 33.85 -23.03
C ASN A 78 -14.33 33.60 -22.65
N THR A 79 -13.84 34.39 -21.69
CA THR A 79 -12.45 34.37 -21.24
C THR A 79 -12.39 34.46 -19.73
N ILE A 80 -11.75 33.48 -19.08
CA ILE A 80 -11.47 33.52 -17.65
C ILE A 80 -9.97 33.73 -17.45
N ARG A 81 -9.60 34.79 -16.75
CA ARG A 81 -8.19 35.09 -16.44
C ARG A 81 -7.77 34.38 -15.16
N MET A 82 -6.65 33.66 -15.23
CA MET A 82 -6.08 32.83 -14.16
C MET A 82 -4.61 33.23 -13.90
N ASP A 83 -4.30 34.51 -14.03
CA ASP A 83 -2.93 35.06 -13.97
C ASP A 83 -2.28 34.90 -12.58
N SER A 84 -3.08 34.68 -11.53
CA SER A 84 -2.60 34.36 -10.17
C SER A 84 -1.95 32.97 -10.04
N PHE A 85 -2.08 32.12 -11.06
CA PHE A 85 -1.54 30.75 -11.07
C PHE A 85 -0.45 30.57 -12.13
N GLN A 86 0.32 29.49 -12.01
CA GLN A 86 1.29 29.10 -13.03
C GLN A 86 0.60 28.38 -14.21
N PRO A 87 1.05 28.56 -15.47
CA PRO A 87 0.44 27.88 -16.62
C PRO A 87 0.39 26.36 -16.49
N MET A 88 1.39 25.75 -15.85
CA MET A 88 1.43 24.29 -15.62
C MET A 88 0.35 23.81 -14.62
N THR A 89 0.01 24.66 -13.65
CA THR A 89 -1.07 24.42 -12.69
C THR A 89 -2.43 24.50 -13.39
N VAL A 90 -2.63 25.51 -14.23
CA VAL A 90 -3.84 25.64 -15.07
C VAL A 90 -3.97 24.49 -16.05
N ARG A 91 -2.87 24.03 -16.66
CA ARG A 91 -2.88 22.83 -17.51
C ARG A 91 -3.36 21.59 -16.74
N SER A 92 -2.87 21.40 -15.51
CA SER A 92 -3.27 20.27 -14.67
C SER A 92 -4.74 20.35 -14.26
N LEU A 93 -5.27 21.55 -14.02
CA LEU A 93 -6.70 21.80 -13.81
C LEU A 93 -7.52 21.35 -15.04
N VAL A 94 -7.12 21.77 -16.24
CA VAL A 94 -7.79 21.40 -17.49
C VAL A 94 -7.71 19.89 -17.74
N ASP A 95 -6.52 19.29 -17.60
CA ASP A 95 -6.32 17.85 -17.77
C ASP A 95 -7.29 17.06 -16.87
N PHE A 96 -7.45 17.49 -15.62
CA PHE A 96 -8.39 16.88 -14.68
C PHE A 96 -9.87 17.05 -15.08
N MET A 97 -10.26 18.22 -15.58
CA MET A 97 -11.64 18.44 -16.03
C MET A 97 -12.04 17.49 -17.17
N TYR A 98 -11.11 17.12 -18.04
CA TYR A 98 -11.38 16.23 -19.16
C TYR A 98 -11.18 14.75 -18.83
N THR A 99 -10.17 14.42 -18.04
CA THR A 99 -9.72 13.03 -17.87
C THR A 99 -9.87 12.49 -16.45
N ARG A 100 -10.28 13.34 -15.49
CA ARG A 100 -10.32 13.03 -14.04
C ARG A 100 -8.98 12.71 -13.41
N VAL A 101 -7.88 12.86 -14.16
CA VAL A 101 -6.52 12.74 -13.68
C VAL A 101 -5.70 13.91 -14.25
N TYR A 102 -4.54 14.19 -13.67
CA TYR A 102 -3.57 15.11 -14.28
C TYR A 102 -2.19 14.45 -14.31
N PRO A 103 -1.40 14.57 -15.38
CA PRO A 103 -0.05 14.00 -15.39
C PRO A 103 0.89 14.83 -14.52
N TRP A 104 1.95 14.21 -13.99
CA TRP A 104 3.07 14.93 -13.40
C TRP A 104 3.94 15.56 -14.50
N SER A 105 4.64 16.67 -14.21
CA SER A 105 5.49 17.38 -15.17
C SER A 105 6.54 16.48 -15.85
N GLU A 106 7.15 15.54 -15.14
CA GLU A 106 8.11 14.58 -15.70
C GLU A 106 7.46 13.63 -16.73
N SER A 107 6.22 13.18 -16.47
CA SER A 107 5.43 12.41 -17.44
C SER A 107 5.06 13.20 -18.69
N ARG A 108 5.10 14.55 -18.61
CA ARG A 108 4.93 15.47 -19.75
C ARG A 108 6.22 15.77 -20.49
N ARG A 109 7.39 15.55 -19.87
CA ARG A 109 8.73 15.72 -20.49
C ARG A 109 9.17 14.52 -21.33
N ARG A 110 8.52 13.35 -21.19
CA ARG A 110 8.66 12.29 -22.20
C ARG A 110 7.99 12.79 -23.48
N PRO A 111 8.68 12.85 -24.63
CA PRO A 111 8.02 13.14 -25.88
C PRO A 111 6.87 12.15 -26.03
N ARG A 112 5.64 12.65 -26.13
CA ARG A 112 4.58 11.84 -26.72
C ARG A 112 5.05 11.60 -28.15
N VAL A 113 5.65 10.45 -28.40
CA VAL A 113 5.81 9.94 -29.76
C VAL A 113 4.38 9.73 -30.24
N LEU A 114 3.80 10.78 -30.81
CA LEU A 114 2.65 10.62 -31.67
C LEU A 114 3.27 10.02 -32.93
N ASP A 115 3.25 8.69 -33.00
CA ASP A 115 3.43 7.95 -34.24
C ASP A 115 2.32 8.40 -35.19
N PHE A 116 2.55 9.52 -35.87
CA PHE A 116 1.76 9.90 -37.01
C PHE A 116 2.36 9.17 -38.20
N ASP A 117 1.85 7.96 -38.43
CA ASP A 117 1.95 7.33 -39.74
C ASP A 117 1.40 8.32 -40.77
N SER A 118 2.28 8.82 -41.63
CA SER A 118 1.89 9.31 -42.94
C SER A 118 2.97 9.02 -43.95
N ALA A 119 2.62 8.02 -44.75
CA ALA A 119 3.09 7.76 -46.07
C ALA A 119 3.44 9.04 -46.87
N GLY A 120 4.60 8.97 -47.53
CA GLY A 120 4.74 9.34 -48.93
C GLY A 120 4.76 10.84 -49.27
N ALA A 121 5.97 11.41 -49.29
CA ALA A 121 6.41 12.28 -50.38
C ALA A 121 7.93 12.45 -50.35
N SER A 122 8.64 11.66 -51.16
CA SER A 122 9.98 12.02 -51.61
C SER A 122 9.89 13.24 -52.52
N LEU A 123 10.76 14.23 -52.31
CA LEU A 123 11.53 14.91 -53.37
C LEU A 123 12.67 15.73 -52.73
N PRO A 124 13.85 15.79 -53.38
CA PRO A 124 15.06 16.44 -52.86
C PRO A 124 15.14 17.90 -53.32
N GLY A 125 15.70 18.79 -52.50
CA GLY A 125 15.88 20.19 -52.91
C GLY A 125 16.68 21.02 -51.92
N ASN A 126 17.96 21.20 -52.23
CA ASN A 126 18.88 22.15 -51.62
C ASN A 126 18.25 23.52 -51.33
N ARG A 127 18.43 24.04 -50.11
CA ARG A 127 18.56 25.48 -49.86
C ARG A 127 19.53 25.77 -48.70
N PRO A 128 20.17 26.95 -48.70
CA PRO A 128 21.50 27.16 -48.13
C PRO A 128 21.44 27.46 -46.62
N VAL A 129 22.44 26.97 -45.90
CA VAL A 129 22.71 27.34 -44.50
C VAL A 129 23.13 28.82 -44.47
N LEU A 130 22.34 29.65 -43.80
CA LEU A 130 22.72 31.01 -43.42
C LEU A 130 23.54 30.93 -42.11
N PRO A 131 24.80 31.38 -42.05
CA PRO A 131 25.57 31.36 -40.82
C PRO A 131 25.20 32.59 -39.98
N GLY A 132 24.39 32.40 -38.95
CA GLY A 132 23.96 33.54 -38.12
C GLY A 132 22.94 33.22 -37.04
N ILE A 133 23.08 32.10 -36.33
CA ILE A 133 22.43 31.91 -35.03
C ILE A 133 23.56 31.77 -34.02
N LEU A 134 23.91 32.88 -33.37
CA LEU A 134 24.72 32.85 -32.16
C LEU A 134 23.98 31.95 -31.16
N PRO A 135 24.62 30.93 -30.57
CA PRO A 135 23.98 30.15 -29.52
C PRO A 135 23.62 31.08 -28.37
N ALA A 136 22.37 30.97 -27.91
CA ALA A 136 21.90 31.65 -26.72
C ALA A 136 22.89 31.41 -25.57
N PRO A 137 23.16 32.44 -24.72
CA PRO A 137 24.07 32.27 -23.59
C PRO A 137 23.59 31.09 -22.72
N PRO A 138 24.51 30.30 -22.16
CA PRO A 138 24.14 29.16 -21.33
C PRO A 138 23.25 29.67 -20.20
N GLU A 139 21.98 29.24 -20.21
CA GLU A 139 21.09 29.42 -19.09
C GLU A 139 21.83 28.92 -17.87
N THR A 140 22.14 29.84 -16.96
CA THR A 140 22.70 29.50 -15.66
C THR A 140 21.79 28.45 -15.04
N PRO A 141 22.33 27.29 -14.59
CA PRO A 141 21.49 26.26 -14.02
C PRO A 141 20.90 26.82 -12.72
N THR A 142 19.65 27.29 -12.78
CA THR A 142 18.82 27.48 -11.61
C THR A 142 18.93 26.20 -10.78
N PRO A 143 19.25 26.28 -9.48
CA PRO A 143 19.35 25.10 -8.63
C PRO A 143 18.01 24.36 -8.74
N ARG A 144 18.03 23.20 -9.41
CA ARG A 144 16.85 22.35 -9.54
C ARG A 144 16.52 21.84 -8.14
N LEU A 145 15.28 22.00 -7.73
CA LEU A 145 14.85 21.43 -6.47
C LEU A 145 14.91 19.91 -6.62
N ALA A 146 15.05 19.22 -5.49
CA ALA A 146 15.08 17.77 -5.54
C ALA A 146 13.74 17.24 -6.09
N PRO A 147 13.72 16.11 -6.84
CA PRO A 147 12.54 15.66 -7.58
C PRO A 147 11.29 15.48 -6.71
N ALA A 148 11.40 14.97 -5.48
CA ALA A 148 10.26 14.86 -4.57
C ALA A 148 9.75 16.23 -4.09
N THR A 149 10.64 17.19 -3.84
CA THR A 149 10.25 18.55 -3.46
C THR A 149 9.47 19.22 -4.58
N GLU A 150 9.95 19.12 -5.83
CA GLU A 150 9.24 19.66 -7.01
C GLU A 150 7.85 19.02 -7.17
N ARG A 151 7.76 17.70 -7.01
CA ARG A 151 6.47 16.97 -7.04
C ARG A 151 5.48 17.47 -6.00
N ILE A 152 5.91 17.63 -4.76
CA ILE A 152 5.04 18.09 -3.68
C ILE A 152 4.57 19.53 -3.97
N MET A 153 5.48 20.43 -4.37
CA MET A 153 5.15 21.81 -4.71
C MET A 153 4.15 21.90 -5.87
N GLU A 154 4.32 21.09 -6.92
CA GLU A 154 3.34 21.02 -8.00
C GLU A 154 1.94 20.62 -7.51
N HIS A 155 1.86 19.64 -6.60
CA HIS A 155 0.58 19.21 -6.05
C HIS A 155 -0.02 20.23 -5.07
N ILE A 156 0.79 20.99 -4.33
CA ILE A 156 0.32 22.12 -3.51
C ILE A 156 -0.33 23.18 -4.41
N CYS A 157 0.30 23.54 -5.53
CA CYS A 157 -0.29 24.47 -6.50
C CYS A 157 -1.60 23.93 -7.09
N VAL A 158 -1.67 22.63 -7.39
CA VAL A 158 -2.90 21.99 -7.90
C VAL A 158 -4.00 21.95 -6.83
N ASN A 159 -3.66 21.70 -5.56
CA ASN A 159 -4.59 21.80 -4.45
C ASN A 159 -5.14 23.23 -4.35
N SER A 160 -4.27 24.24 -4.35
CA SER A 160 -4.63 25.66 -4.26
C SER A 160 -5.58 26.11 -5.38
N ILE A 161 -5.28 25.81 -6.65
CA ILE A 161 -6.17 26.18 -7.77
C ILE A 161 -7.51 25.42 -7.69
N ALA A 162 -7.49 24.17 -7.22
CA ALA A 162 -8.69 23.36 -7.09
C ALA A 162 -9.61 23.89 -5.99
N ASP A 163 -9.05 24.30 -4.87
CA ASP A 163 -9.78 24.93 -3.78
C ASP A 163 -10.40 26.26 -4.24
N TYR A 164 -9.60 27.12 -4.89
CA TYR A 164 -10.06 28.41 -5.44
C TYR A 164 -11.27 28.26 -6.39
N TYR A 165 -11.25 27.26 -7.27
CA TYR A 165 -12.36 26.98 -8.19
C TYR A 165 -13.41 26.01 -7.62
N ALA A 166 -13.39 25.73 -6.31
CA ALA A 166 -14.33 24.86 -5.61
C ALA A 166 -14.46 23.46 -6.26
N MET A 167 -13.33 22.78 -6.43
CA MET A 167 -13.21 21.46 -7.04
C MET A 167 -12.71 20.40 -6.04
N PRO A 168 -13.57 19.94 -5.10
CA PRO A 168 -13.16 19.08 -3.99
C PRO A 168 -12.60 17.72 -4.45
N ALA A 169 -13.01 17.21 -5.62
CA ALA A 169 -12.45 15.99 -6.17
C ALA A 169 -10.97 16.14 -6.60
N LEU A 170 -10.58 17.33 -7.09
CA LEU A 170 -9.20 17.61 -7.46
C LEU A 170 -8.34 17.91 -6.22
N VAL A 171 -8.88 18.61 -5.22
CA VAL A 171 -8.25 18.79 -3.90
C VAL A 171 -7.89 17.42 -3.30
N LYS A 172 -8.88 16.50 -3.24
CA LYS A 172 -8.66 15.12 -2.75
C LYS A 172 -7.58 14.38 -3.55
N LEU A 173 -7.58 14.49 -4.88
CA LEU A 173 -6.58 13.85 -5.72
C LEU A 173 -5.17 14.40 -5.47
N ALA A 174 -5.02 15.72 -5.34
CA ALA A 174 -3.75 16.37 -5.04
C ALA A 174 -3.19 15.90 -3.69
N ASN A 175 -4.04 15.87 -2.64
CA ASN A 175 -3.63 15.38 -1.33
C ASN A 175 -3.25 13.91 -1.34
N HIS A 176 -4.01 13.07 -2.06
CA HIS A 176 -3.69 11.66 -2.21
C HIS A 176 -2.31 11.46 -2.84
N ARG A 177 -1.95 12.26 -3.84
CA ARG A 177 -0.63 12.18 -4.48
C ARG A 177 0.49 12.71 -3.60
N ILE A 178 0.26 13.77 -2.82
CA ILE A 178 1.22 14.22 -1.82
C ILE A 178 1.45 13.13 -0.78
N ARG A 179 0.38 12.54 -0.26
CA ARG A 179 0.43 11.39 0.67
C ARG A 179 1.25 10.24 0.09
N ALA A 180 1.05 9.88 -1.18
CA ALA A 180 1.82 8.81 -1.82
C ALA A 180 3.34 9.11 -1.90
N ILE A 181 3.73 10.39 -1.93
CA ILE A 181 5.15 10.81 -1.92
C ILE A 181 5.72 10.78 -0.50
N VAL A 182 4.98 11.28 0.49
CA VAL A 182 5.49 11.43 1.87
C VAL A 182 5.31 10.17 2.73
N LEU A 183 4.34 9.33 2.39
CA LEU A 183 4.01 8.05 3.01
C LEU A 183 3.94 6.95 1.92
N PRO A 184 5.07 6.60 1.29
CA PRO A 184 5.11 5.56 0.29
C PRO A 184 4.76 4.19 0.90
N THR A 185 4.23 3.30 0.07
CA THR A 185 4.04 1.89 0.45
C THR A 185 5.39 1.23 0.70
N PRO A 186 5.48 0.18 1.55
CA PRO A 186 6.74 -0.49 1.91
C PRO A 186 7.59 -0.95 0.71
N ASP A 187 6.93 -1.26 -0.41
CA ASP A 187 7.57 -1.79 -1.62
C ASP A 187 8.08 -0.71 -2.60
N ALA A 188 7.86 0.59 -2.31
CA ALA A 188 8.18 1.67 -3.24
C ALA A 188 9.54 2.33 -2.94
N GLU A 189 10.30 2.64 -4.00
CA GLU A 189 11.50 3.48 -3.89
C GLU A 189 11.16 4.82 -3.24
N THR A 190 11.86 5.11 -2.15
CA THR A 190 11.47 6.15 -1.23
C THR A 190 12.42 7.35 -1.37
N ASP A 191 12.03 8.30 -2.23
CA ASP A 191 12.74 9.57 -2.38
C ASP A 191 12.40 10.53 -1.21
N ARG A 192 13.31 10.63 -0.23
CA ARG A 192 13.20 11.49 0.97
C ARG A 192 13.87 12.86 0.82
N SER A 193 14.22 13.27 -0.40
CA SER A 193 14.88 14.56 -0.65
C SER A 193 14.03 15.79 -0.30
N TRP A 194 12.74 15.60 -0.08
CA TRP A 194 11.81 16.62 0.42
C TRP A 194 11.97 16.94 1.91
N VAL A 195 12.50 16.02 2.72
CA VAL A 195 12.58 16.18 4.19
C VAL A 195 13.45 17.38 4.61
N PRO A 196 14.65 17.60 4.04
CA PRO A 196 15.43 18.82 4.32
C PRO A 196 14.71 20.11 3.90
N ASN A 197 13.76 20.01 2.96
CA ASN A 197 12.99 21.12 2.41
C ASN A 197 11.59 21.24 3.03
N ILE A 198 11.35 20.65 4.20
CA ILE A 198 10.02 20.62 4.81
C ILE A 198 9.48 22.01 5.15
N VAL A 199 10.32 22.91 5.66
CA VAL A 199 9.93 24.27 6.06
C VAL A 199 9.36 25.06 4.87
N PRO A 200 10.08 25.20 3.74
CA PRO A 200 9.52 25.93 2.59
C PRO A 200 8.28 25.24 2.00
N ILE A 201 8.20 23.89 2.02
CA ILE A 201 7.01 23.15 1.58
C ILE A 201 5.80 23.52 2.45
N VAL A 202 5.94 23.46 3.77
CA VAL A 202 4.86 23.75 4.72
C VAL A 202 4.46 25.22 4.64
N GLN A 203 5.43 26.13 4.52
CA GLN A 203 5.14 27.55 4.37
C GLN A 203 4.34 27.84 3.09
N ALA A 204 4.67 27.16 1.99
CA ALA A 204 3.89 27.23 0.75
C ALA A 204 2.50 26.62 0.92
N ALA A 205 2.37 25.47 1.60
CA ALA A 205 1.07 24.87 1.88
C ALA A 205 0.18 25.83 2.69
N ILE A 206 0.69 26.46 3.74
CA ILE A 206 -0.08 27.41 4.57
C ILE A 206 -0.45 28.68 3.80
N SER A 207 0.46 29.21 2.98
CA SER A 207 0.22 30.47 2.27
C SER A 207 -0.69 30.31 1.05
N MET A 208 -0.66 29.13 0.40
CA MET A 208 -1.40 28.87 -0.84
C MET A 208 -2.68 28.07 -0.62
N THR A 209 -2.78 27.30 0.47
CA THR A 209 -3.88 26.38 0.73
C THR A 209 -4.43 26.60 2.13
N GLY A 210 -5.75 26.45 2.29
CA GLY A 210 -6.40 26.36 3.60
C GLY A 210 -6.52 24.92 4.11
N ASP A 211 -5.77 23.97 3.54
CA ASP A 211 -6.00 22.54 3.71
C ASP A 211 -5.23 21.96 4.91
N GLU A 212 -5.93 21.83 6.04
CA GLU A 212 -5.36 21.24 7.25
C GLU A 212 -5.00 19.75 7.07
N GLN A 213 -5.72 19.01 6.21
CA GLN A 213 -5.42 17.60 5.97
C GLN A 213 -4.07 17.44 5.28
N LEU A 214 -3.76 18.33 4.33
CA LEU A 214 -2.45 18.36 3.68
C LEU A 214 -1.32 18.52 4.72
N LEU A 215 -1.47 19.43 5.68
CA LEU A 215 -0.48 19.64 6.74
C LEU A 215 -0.31 18.40 7.62
N LYS A 216 -1.40 17.69 7.92
CA LYS A 216 -1.37 16.43 8.68
C LYS A 216 -0.63 15.32 7.93
N GLU A 217 -0.84 15.18 6.61
CA GLU A 217 -0.12 14.19 5.80
C GLU A 217 1.39 14.48 5.74
N LEU A 218 1.76 15.76 5.56
CA LEU A 218 3.17 16.20 5.59
C LEU A 218 3.81 15.92 6.95
N ALA A 219 3.11 16.23 8.04
CA ALA A 219 3.58 15.98 9.40
C ALA A 219 3.76 14.48 9.69
N ALA A 220 2.80 13.65 9.26
CA ALA A 220 2.90 12.20 9.37
C ALA A 220 4.12 11.65 8.62
N GLY A 221 4.31 12.04 7.36
CA GLY A 221 5.48 11.62 6.58
C GLY A 221 6.81 12.06 7.19
N PHE A 222 6.86 13.28 7.73
CA PHE A 222 8.06 13.83 8.37
C PHE A 222 8.38 13.09 9.68
N SER A 223 7.36 12.80 10.50
CA SER A 223 7.51 12.07 11.76
C SER A 223 7.99 10.62 11.59
N LEU A 224 7.68 10.01 10.45
CA LEU A 224 8.08 8.65 10.09
C LEU A 224 9.38 8.58 9.28
N ASP A 225 10.06 9.71 9.08
CA ASP A 225 11.37 9.72 8.41
C ASP A 225 12.48 9.19 9.33
N PRO A 226 13.20 8.12 8.94
CA PRO A 226 14.25 7.54 9.78
C PRO A 226 15.38 8.53 10.09
N GLY A 227 15.72 9.42 9.16
CA GLY A 227 16.76 10.45 9.38
C GLY A 227 16.33 11.50 10.40
N THR A 228 15.03 11.81 10.43
CA THR A 228 14.43 12.72 11.42
C THR A 228 14.31 12.08 12.79
N GLN A 229 14.02 10.79 12.85
CA GLN A 229 14.03 10.03 14.11
C GLN A 229 15.45 9.88 14.68
N ALA A 230 16.47 9.76 13.80
CA ALA A 230 17.88 9.66 14.20
C ALA A 230 18.50 10.99 14.62
N ASP A 231 18.07 12.11 14.04
CA ASP A 231 18.56 13.47 14.34
C ASP A 231 17.41 14.41 14.78
N PRO A 232 17.13 14.49 16.10
CA PRO A 232 16.14 15.41 16.65
C PRO A 232 16.46 16.89 16.39
N GLY A 233 17.69 17.24 15.97
CA GLY A 233 18.05 18.60 15.58
C GLY A 233 17.20 19.14 14.43
N ARG A 234 16.66 18.25 13.58
CA ARG A 234 15.77 18.63 12.46
C ARG A 234 14.45 19.27 12.89
N PHE A 235 13.97 19.00 14.11
CA PHE A 235 12.77 19.66 14.65
C PHE A 235 13.00 21.13 15.01
N ARG A 236 14.25 21.55 15.30
CA ARG A 236 14.56 22.95 15.66
C ARG A 236 14.23 23.92 14.53
N HIS A 237 14.38 23.47 13.29
CA HIS A 237 14.07 24.29 12.11
C HIS A 237 12.58 24.48 11.89
N LEU A 238 11.71 23.72 12.58
CA LEU A 238 10.26 23.83 12.46
C LEU A 238 9.65 24.93 13.34
N GLU A 239 10.42 25.55 14.25
CA GLU A 239 9.92 26.61 15.16
C GLU A 239 9.28 27.78 14.41
N VAL A 240 9.63 27.98 13.15
CA VAL A 240 9.04 28.99 12.26
C VAL A 240 7.59 28.71 11.85
N VAL A 241 7.06 27.50 12.10
CA VAL A 241 5.66 27.13 11.80
C VAL A 241 4.98 26.42 12.99
N PRO A 242 4.49 27.16 14.00
CA PRO A 242 3.96 26.57 15.25
C PRO A 242 2.77 25.61 15.06
N ALA A 243 1.87 25.90 14.12
CA ALA A 243 0.73 25.02 13.83
C ALA A 243 1.18 23.65 13.31
N PHE A 244 2.23 23.62 12.49
CA PHE A 244 2.78 22.39 11.94
C PHE A 244 3.46 21.53 13.02
N CYS A 245 4.20 22.15 13.95
CA CYS A 245 4.81 21.44 15.08
C CYS A 245 3.78 20.64 15.90
N THR A 246 2.59 21.20 16.10
CA THR A 246 1.51 20.50 16.82
C THR A 246 1.09 19.22 16.10
N HIS A 247 0.93 19.28 14.76
CA HIS A 247 0.62 18.09 13.97
C HIS A 247 1.75 17.06 13.96
N VAL A 248 3.01 17.50 13.94
CA VAL A 248 4.17 16.62 14.03
C VAL A 248 4.20 15.89 15.38
N ILE A 249 3.96 16.60 16.49
CA ILE A 249 3.88 16.00 17.83
C ILE A 249 2.73 14.98 17.88
N GLN A 250 1.56 15.33 17.37
CA GLN A 250 0.40 14.43 17.30
C GLN A 250 0.71 13.17 16.48
N ALA A 251 1.40 13.31 15.35
CA ALA A 251 1.80 12.18 14.51
C ALA A 251 2.82 11.26 15.21
N CYS A 252 3.79 11.83 15.93
CA CYS A 252 4.71 11.06 16.76
C CYS A 252 3.97 10.29 17.87
N ILE A 253 3.06 10.94 18.61
CA ILE A 253 2.27 10.30 19.66
C ILE A 253 1.41 9.16 19.09
N PHE A 254 0.74 9.40 17.97
CA PHE A 254 -0.08 8.38 17.30
C PHE A 254 0.77 7.16 16.91
N THR A 255 1.95 7.40 16.33
CA THR A 255 2.88 6.35 15.93
C THR A 255 3.36 5.54 17.14
N ILE A 256 3.79 6.21 18.21
CA ILE A 256 4.25 5.56 19.46
C ILE A 256 3.14 4.69 20.05
N ASN A 257 1.91 5.21 20.13
CA ASN A 257 0.77 4.46 20.66
C ASN A 257 0.45 3.23 19.80
N THR A 258 0.50 3.38 18.47
CA THR A 258 0.28 2.27 17.53
C THR A 258 1.33 1.19 17.72
N MET A 259 2.61 1.57 17.76
CA MET A 259 3.71 0.63 18.02
C MET A 259 3.57 -0.04 19.39
N SER A 260 3.13 0.67 20.42
CA SER A 260 2.89 0.08 21.74
C SER A 260 1.79 -0.99 21.74
N VAL A 261 0.70 -0.76 20.98
CA VAL A 261 -0.38 -1.75 20.82
C VAL A 261 0.11 -2.96 20.04
N ASP A 262 0.86 -2.75 18.96
CA ASP A 262 1.43 -3.83 18.16
C ASP A 262 2.45 -4.66 18.94
N MET A 263 3.29 -4.03 19.77
CA MET A 263 4.20 -4.74 20.69
C MET A 263 3.42 -5.57 21.72
N ALA A 264 2.38 -5.02 22.34
CA ALA A 264 1.57 -5.76 23.30
C ALA A 264 0.87 -6.98 22.67
N LYS A 265 0.43 -6.84 21.41
CA LYS A 265 -0.13 -7.95 20.64
C LYS A 265 0.93 -9.01 20.34
N ALA A 266 2.11 -8.61 19.88
CA ALA A 266 3.21 -9.53 19.60
C ALA A 266 3.65 -10.28 20.86
N ASP A 267 3.70 -9.62 22.01
CA ASP A 267 3.99 -10.24 23.31
C ASP A 267 2.94 -11.28 23.68
N GLY A 268 1.65 -10.98 23.43
CA GLY A 268 0.55 -11.93 23.62
C GLY A 268 0.66 -13.16 22.71
N ASP A 269 0.96 -12.96 21.44
CA ASP A 269 1.15 -14.04 20.46
C ASP A 269 2.36 -14.92 20.84
N LEU A 270 3.45 -14.31 21.33
CA LEU A 270 4.62 -15.04 21.83
C LEU A 270 4.29 -15.84 23.10
N ALA A 271 3.49 -15.31 24.01
CA ALA A 271 3.06 -16.02 25.21
C ALA A 271 2.19 -17.25 24.87
N ASP A 272 1.24 -17.11 23.93
CA ASP A 272 0.42 -18.21 23.44
C ASP A 272 1.25 -19.28 22.73
N LEU A 273 2.20 -18.87 21.88
CA LEU A 273 3.12 -19.80 21.22
C LEU A 273 3.98 -20.57 22.23
N ARG A 274 4.45 -19.88 23.29
CA ARG A 274 5.22 -20.50 24.37
C ARG A 274 4.38 -21.50 25.17
N GLU A 275 3.10 -21.21 25.41
CA GLU A 275 2.14 -22.11 26.05
C GLU A 275 1.95 -23.38 25.21
N LYS A 276 1.66 -23.21 23.91
CA LYS A 276 1.50 -24.32 22.95
C LYS A 276 2.74 -25.21 22.90
N TYR A 277 3.94 -24.60 22.86
CA TYR A 277 5.19 -25.35 22.87
C TYR A 277 5.38 -26.14 24.17
N ARG A 278 5.07 -25.54 25.33
CA ARG A 278 5.17 -26.21 26.63
C ARG A 278 4.20 -27.39 26.75
N HIS A 279 2.96 -27.21 26.31
CA HIS A 279 1.96 -28.27 26.32
C HIS A 279 2.37 -29.42 25.39
N GLY A 280 2.83 -29.11 24.17
CA GLY A 280 3.36 -30.11 23.23
C GLY A 280 4.54 -30.89 23.81
N MET A 281 5.47 -30.22 24.49
CA MET A 281 6.61 -30.86 25.14
C MET A 281 6.20 -31.77 26.31
N SER A 282 5.23 -31.34 27.12
CA SER A 282 4.67 -32.13 28.22
C SER A 282 3.97 -33.40 27.69
N THR A 283 3.09 -33.25 26.69
CA THR A 283 2.38 -34.38 26.07
C THR A 283 3.35 -35.36 25.42
N LYS A 284 4.36 -34.87 24.70
CA LYS A 284 5.41 -35.72 24.14
C LYS A 284 6.19 -36.46 25.23
N GLY A 285 6.52 -35.79 26.34
CA GLY A 285 7.18 -36.42 27.49
C GLY A 285 6.35 -37.53 28.15
N LEU A 286 5.04 -37.33 28.28
CA LEU A 286 4.13 -38.37 28.79
C LEU A 286 4.07 -39.57 27.86
N ILE A 287 3.93 -39.33 26.54
CA ILE A 287 3.92 -40.41 25.53
C ILE A 287 5.25 -41.17 25.54
N MET A 288 6.38 -40.48 25.60
CA MET A 288 7.70 -41.13 25.67
C MET A 288 7.85 -41.98 26.92
N ARG A 289 7.41 -41.51 28.10
CA ARG A 289 7.47 -42.30 29.34
C ARG A 289 6.60 -43.55 29.27
N ASP A 290 5.39 -43.45 28.70
CA ASP A 290 4.51 -44.61 28.54
C ASP A 290 5.11 -45.64 27.56
N GLN A 291 5.70 -45.16 26.46
CA GLN A 291 6.44 -46.00 25.52
C GLN A 291 7.65 -46.67 26.18
N ASP A 292 8.46 -45.94 26.94
CA ASP A 292 9.62 -46.49 27.66
C ASP A 292 9.21 -47.54 28.69
N LEU A 293 8.11 -47.30 29.42
CA LEU A 293 7.54 -48.25 30.37
C LEU A 293 7.07 -49.53 29.64
N ALA A 294 6.37 -49.38 28.50
CA ALA A 294 5.91 -50.50 27.69
C ALA A 294 7.09 -51.32 27.14
N ILE A 295 8.14 -50.66 26.62
CA ILE A 295 9.36 -51.31 26.12
C ILE A 295 10.07 -52.06 27.25
N ASN A 296 10.21 -51.44 28.42
CA ASN A 296 10.87 -52.06 29.57
C ASN A 296 10.11 -53.32 30.04
N ARG A 297 8.78 -53.27 30.11
CA ARG A 297 7.95 -54.44 30.44
C ARG A 297 8.12 -55.59 29.42
N HIS A 298 8.16 -55.28 28.11
CA HIS A 298 8.45 -56.29 27.09
C HIS A 298 9.85 -56.91 27.27
N ARG A 299 10.86 -56.09 27.57
CA ARG A 299 12.24 -56.56 27.81
C ARG A 299 12.32 -57.53 29.00
N ILE A 300 11.60 -57.23 30.09
CA ILE A 300 11.52 -58.11 31.27
C ILE A 300 10.86 -59.45 30.90
N ALA A 301 9.74 -59.41 30.17
CA ALA A 301 9.04 -60.63 29.72
C ALA A 301 9.94 -61.51 28.83
N LEU A 302 10.62 -60.91 27.86
CA LEU A 302 11.57 -61.60 26.99
C LEU A 302 12.75 -62.18 27.77
N SER A 303 13.31 -61.41 28.72
CA SER A 303 14.41 -61.90 29.56
C SER A 303 14.00 -63.09 30.42
N ARG A 304 12.74 -63.16 30.88
CA ARG A 304 12.23 -64.32 31.61
C ARG A 304 12.05 -65.52 30.69
N LEU A 305 11.42 -65.33 29.52
CA LEU A 305 11.27 -66.39 28.52
C LEU A 305 12.63 -67.02 28.14
N ASN A 306 13.65 -66.19 27.90
CA ASN A 306 14.99 -66.68 27.55
C ASN A 306 15.68 -67.46 28.68
N ARG A 307 15.21 -67.33 29.94
CA ARG A 307 15.79 -68.01 31.12
C ARG A 307 14.95 -69.18 31.63
N THR A 308 13.75 -69.39 31.09
CA THR A 308 12.84 -70.47 31.52
C THR A 308 12.81 -71.58 30.47
N ASP A 309 13.31 -72.76 30.81
CA ASP A 309 13.33 -73.95 29.95
C ASP A 309 12.02 -74.77 29.98
N ALA A 310 11.28 -74.70 31.07
CA ALA A 310 10.00 -75.40 31.23
C ALA A 310 8.92 -74.52 31.90
N CYS A 311 7.66 -74.84 31.65
CA CYS A 311 6.55 -74.19 32.34
C CYS A 311 6.53 -74.57 33.84
N ALA A 312 6.52 -73.59 34.74
CA ALA A 312 6.41 -73.84 36.18
C ALA A 312 5.10 -74.54 36.63
N GLY A 313 4.09 -74.62 35.76
CA GLY A 313 2.81 -75.26 36.07
C GLY A 313 2.63 -76.68 35.56
N CYS A 314 3.17 -77.00 34.37
CA CYS A 314 2.99 -78.32 33.75
C CYS A 314 4.31 -78.97 33.31
N SER A 315 5.46 -78.33 33.60
CA SER A 315 6.82 -78.80 33.31
C SER A 315 7.10 -79.15 31.84
N THR A 316 6.22 -78.77 30.90
CA THR A 316 6.44 -78.94 29.48
C THR A 316 7.47 -77.94 28.97
N LEU A 317 8.39 -78.41 28.12
CA LEU A 317 9.41 -77.61 27.45
C LEU A 317 8.77 -76.53 26.57
N PHE A 318 8.95 -75.28 26.98
CA PHE A 318 8.89 -74.08 26.15
C PHE A 318 7.63 -73.68 25.34
N PRO A 319 6.35 -73.88 25.78
CA PRO A 319 5.22 -73.39 25.00
C PRO A 319 4.62 -72.10 25.58
N CYS A 320 5.41 -71.09 25.98
CA CYS A 320 4.87 -69.84 26.56
C CYS A 320 4.90 -68.67 25.57
N ILE A 321 3.83 -67.86 25.54
CA ILE A 321 3.70 -66.69 24.65
C ILE A 321 3.45 -65.38 25.44
N ILE A 322 3.86 -64.24 24.88
CA ILE A 322 3.56 -62.91 25.42
C ILE A 322 2.20 -62.46 24.88
N HIS A 323 1.25 -62.18 25.78
CA HIS A 323 -0.08 -61.70 25.37
C HIS A 323 -0.06 -60.17 25.10
N PRO A 324 -0.61 -59.69 23.96
CA PRO A 324 -0.46 -58.30 23.50
C PRO A 324 -1.14 -57.26 24.40
N ASN A 325 -2.24 -57.60 25.08
CA ASN A 325 -3.06 -56.63 25.81
C ASN A 325 -2.80 -56.56 27.33
N ALA A 326 -2.01 -57.48 27.90
CA ALA A 326 -1.88 -57.61 29.36
C ALA A 326 -0.44 -57.80 29.86
N LEU A 327 0.57 -57.81 28.97
CA LEU A 327 1.98 -58.02 29.33
C LEU A 327 2.15 -59.21 30.30
N SER A 328 1.35 -60.25 30.09
CA SER A 328 1.31 -61.45 30.91
C SER A 328 1.81 -62.61 30.07
N LEU A 329 2.72 -63.40 30.65
CA LEU A 329 3.21 -64.61 30.02
C LEU A 329 2.19 -65.73 30.23
N HIS A 330 1.77 -66.42 29.18
CA HIS A 330 0.82 -67.53 29.27
C HIS A 330 1.41 -68.80 28.71
N CYS A 331 1.22 -69.91 29.41
CA CYS A 331 1.54 -71.22 28.87
C CYS A 331 0.45 -71.67 27.88
N LEU A 332 0.83 -72.00 26.65
CA LEU A 332 -0.06 -72.49 25.60
C LEU A 332 -0.65 -73.87 25.94
N ASN A 333 0.04 -74.66 26.76
CA ASN A 333 -0.37 -76.03 27.10
C ASN A 333 -1.37 -76.08 28.27
N CYS A 334 -1.13 -75.30 29.33
CA CYS A 334 -2.00 -75.33 30.53
C CYS A 334 -2.80 -74.05 30.78
N GLY A 335 -2.64 -73.03 29.93
CA GLY A 335 -3.33 -71.74 30.07
C GLY A 335 -2.92 -70.92 31.29
N ARG A 336 -1.89 -71.35 32.05
CA ARG A 336 -1.49 -70.69 33.28
C ARG A 336 -0.80 -69.36 32.98
N GLN A 337 -1.27 -68.31 33.65
CA GLN A 337 -0.61 -67.01 33.65
C GLN A 337 0.61 -67.02 34.57
N HIS A 338 1.77 -66.67 34.04
CA HIS A 338 2.99 -66.43 34.79
C HIS A 338 3.08 -64.93 35.10
N ALA A 339 3.08 -64.56 36.37
CA ALA A 339 3.19 -63.18 36.79
C ALA A 339 4.58 -62.63 36.47
N LEU A 340 4.65 -61.47 35.81
CA LEU A 340 5.87 -60.67 35.74
C LEU A 340 6.05 -59.99 37.11
N ALA A 341 6.61 -60.67 38.10
CA ALA A 341 6.77 -60.11 39.44
C ALA A 341 7.53 -58.77 39.39
N GLU A 342 6.95 -57.73 39.97
CA GLU A 342 7.65 -56.51 40.36
C GLU A 342 8.49 -56.83 41.60
N GLY A 343 9.82 -56.65 41.51
CA GLY A 343 10.73 -56.65 42.65
C GLY A 343 11.24 -58.01 43.11
N SER A 344 12.50 -58.30 42.77
CA SER A 344 13.51 -58.90 43.66
C SER A 344 14.87 -58.44 43.18
#